data_AF-A0A844ACG0-F1
#
_entry.id   AF-A0A844ACG0-F1
#
_cell.length_a   1.000
_cell.length_b   1.000
_cell.length_c   1.000
_cell.angle_alpha   90.00
_cell.angle_beta   90.00
_cell.angle_gamma   90.00
#
_symmetry.space_group_name_H-M   'P 1'
#
loop_
_entity.id
_entity.type
_entity.pdbx_description
1 polymer ?
#
loop_
_entity_poly.entity_id
_entity_poly.type
_entity_poly.pdbx_seq_one_letter_code
_entity_poly.pdbx_strand_id
1 'polypeptide(L)'
;MTLMGKLWSTAFLAALVLGTANLPAAPDDARKFDTGMIPSPHILFPRQDATGLVVLLSDAGGWTAKEDAVARSLSGDNAIVIGIDLRAYLMALAKDDGDCVYTVSDIESLSQQVQRAAGSVAYRPPVVAGVGAGGAMALAIAAQSPAETIGRTLAIDPEEGIALTKQLCTPAEKNRKDDRMVYGLTDGPLPDPVAVTFSSAASADGRAHVAALVEKHSEIETDDTDDNAYAALSDALSGYLGEDDEADNPFGLPLTILDAKPSRDTMAVIYSGDGGWRDIDKEVGNVLQQQGVPVVGVDSLRYFWAERQPQETADDLQRIIGYYGKRWNVRNVLLIGYSFGADILPRTYNLLPPADRARVRQVTLMALSHQADFKVSVLGWLGAEGAGSAGDPVDDVKAIDPSLVQCIYGTEEEDDACPELKSSGADVVAIEGGHHFDEDYPALTRRVLDGLDRRLAAAK
;
A
#
# COMPACT_ATOMS: atom_id res chain seq x y z
N MET A 1 -18.92 -88.41 -28.93
CA MET A 1 -17.59 -89.04 -29.02
C MET A 1 -16.56 -87.99 -28.68
N THR A 2 -16.07 -88.00 -27.44
CA THR A 2 -14.68 -88.37 -27.07
C THR A 2 -13.65 -87.40 -27.64
N LEU A 3 -13.17 -86.43 -26.84
CA LEU A 3 -12.00 -86.46 -25.93
C LEU A 3 -10.62 -86.41 -26.64
N MET A 4 -9.72 -85.66 -25.99
CA MET A 4 -8.24 -85.61 -26.12
C MET A 4 -7.68 -84.69 -27.21
N GLY A 5 -6.68 -83.84 -26.96
CA GLY A 5 -5.89 -83.61 -25.75
C GLY A 5 -4.83 -82.50 -25.97
N LYS A 6 -4.55 -81.77 -24.88
CA LYS A 6 -3.28 -81.15 -24.43
C LYS A 6 -2.12 -80.96 -25.43
N LEU A 7 -1.53 -79.75 -25.46
CA LEU A 7 -0.22 -79.39 -24.86
C LEU A 7 0.25 -77.97 -25.29
N TRP A 8 0.73 -77.21 -24.29
CA TRP A 8 1.82 -76.19 -24.22
C TRP A 8 2.20 -75.33 -25.44
N SER A 9 2.72 -74.11 -25.35
CA SER A 9 3.00 -73.07 -24.35
C SER A 9 3.60 -71.93 -25.17
N THR A 10 3.25 -70.66 -24.94
CA THR A 10 4.17 -69.51 -25.02
C THR A 10 3.48 -68.25 -24.51
N ALA A 11 4.02 -67.71 -23.42
CA ALA A 11 3.76 -66.36 -22.95
C ALA A 11 4.63 -65.36 -23.73
N PHE A 12 4.11 -64.17 -24.04
CA PHE A 12 4.91 -62.95 -24.06
C PHE A 12 4.05 -61.74 -23.67
N LEU A 13 4.57 -61.01 -22.68
CA LEU A 13 4.08 -59.77 -22.08
C LEU A 13 3.75 -58.70 -23.13
N ALA A 14 2.59 -58.05 -22.97
CA ALA A 14 2.33 -56.73 -23.53
C ALA A 14 2.91 -55.68 -22.57
N ALA A 15 3.93 -54.94 -23.02
CA ALA A 15 4.48 -53.79 -22.31
C ALA A 15 3.56 -52.58 -22.48
N LEU A 16 2.96 -52.11 -21.39
CA LEU A 16 2.32 -50.79 -21.30
C LEU A 16 3.43 -49.73 -21.22
N VAL A 17 3.59 -48.93 -22.27
CA VAL A 17 4.40 -47.70 -22.22
C VAL A 17 3.49 -46.60 -21.68
N LEU A 18 3.61 -46.29 -20.39
CA LEU A 18 3.09 -45.06 -19.80
C LEU A 18 3.97 -43.90 -20.30
N GLY A 19 3.50 -43.19 -21.32
CA GLY A 19 4.09 -41.92 -21.73
C GLY A 19 3.81 -40.87 -20.66
N THR A 20 4.81 -40.54 -19.84
CA THR A 20 4.78 -39.35 -19.00
C THR A 20 4.83 -38.13 -19.92
N ALA A 21 3.72 -37.40 -20.02
CA ALA A 21 3.71 -36.07 -20.60
C ALA A 21 4.54 -35.16 -19.68
N ASN A 22 5.83 -34.98 -19.99
CA ASN A 22 6.62 -33.89 -19.45
C ASN A 22 6.05 -32.60 -20.06
N LEU A 23 5.24 -31.88 -19.29
CA LEU A 23 5.03 -30.47 -19.53
C LEU A 23 6.41 -29.78 -19.45
N PRO A 24 6.82 -29.01 -20.46
CA PRO A 24 8.06 -28.24 -20.33
C PRO A 24 7.85 -27.25 -19.19
N ALA A 25 8.71 -27.33 -18.17
CA ALA A 25 8.91 -26.20 -17.28
C ALA A 25 9.22 -24.99 -18.15
N ALA A 26 8.40 -23.94 -18.04
CA ALA A 26 8.70 -22.68 -18.69
C ALA A 26 10.12 -22.27 -18.28
N PRO A 27 10.97 -21.82 -19.22
CA PRO A 27 12.29 -21.34 -18.87
C PRO A 27 12.15 -20.19 -17.86
N ASP A 28 12.95 -20.28 -16.80
CA ASP A 28 13.22 -19.22 -15.84
C ASP A 28 13.93 -18.08 -16.60
N ASP A 29 13.17 -17.30 -17.37
CA ASP A 29 13.58 -15.93 -17.67
C ASP A 29 13.61 -15.26 -16.31
N ALA A 30 14.79 -15.26 -15.69
CA ALA A 30 15.02 -14.71 -14.37
C ALA A 30 14.44 -13.30 -14.36
N ARG A 31 13.25 -13.16 -13.77
CA ARG A 31 12.52 -11.91 -13.70
C ARG A 31 13.45 -10.93 -13.01
N LYS A 32 13.95 -9.96 -13.76
CA LYS A 32 14.82 -8.92 -13.21
C LYS A 32 13.93 -7.90 -12.54
N PHE A 33 13.97 -7.89 -11.22
CA PHE A 33 13.39 -6.84 -10.41
C PHE A 33 14.45 -5.77 -10.18
N ASP A 34 14.02 -4.51 -10.12
CA ASP A 34 14.84 -3.49 -9.49
C ASP A 34 14.73 -3.68 -7.98
N THR A 35 15.84 -4.02 -7.34
CA THR A 35 15.91 -4.36 -5.92
C THR A 35 16.51 -3.25 -5.08
N GLY A 36 16.88 -2.11 -5.67
CA GLY A 36 17.54 -1.02 -4.96
C GLY A 36 18.76 -1.51 -4.19
N MET A 37 18.80 -1.22 -2.88
CA MET A 37 19.85 -1.67 -1.97
C MET A 37 19.69 -3.11 -1.46
N ILE A 38 18.58 -3.81 -1.76
CA ILE A 38 18.33 -5.19 -1.31
C ILE A 38 19.16 -6.16 -2.18
N PRO A 39 20.20 -6.81 -1.63
CA PRO A 39 21.08 -7.65 -2.44
C PRO A 39 20.46 -9.04 -2.64
N SER A 40 20.18 -9.41 -3.90
CA SER A 40 19.81 -10.77 -4.31
C SER A 40 18.69 -11.41 -3.44
N PRO A 41 17.48 -10.82 -3.41
CA PRO A 41 16.40 -11.31 -2.56
C PRO A 41 15.96 -12.74 -2.91
N HIS A 42 15.55 -13.50 -1.89
CA HIS A 42 14.97 -14.84 -2.02
C HIS A 42 13.46 -14.74 -2.28
N ILE A 43 13.06 -14.71 -3.54
CA ILE A 43 11.64 -14.52 -3.90
C ILE A 43 10.96 -15.89 -4.14
N LEU A 44 9.92 -16.18 -3.37
CA LEU A 44 9.07 -17.36 -3.53
C LEU A 44 7.66 -16.92 -3.95
N PHE A 45 7.19 -17.49 -5.06
CA PHE A 45 5.83 -17.28 -5.54
C PHE A 45 4.92 -18.44 -5.11
N PRO A 46 3.68 -18.16 -4.67
CA PRO A 46 2.70 -19.19 -4.39
C PRO A 46 2.24 -19.88 -5.68
N ARG A 47 1.61 -21.05 -5.54
CA ARG A 47 1.04 -21.80 -6.67
C ARG A 47 -0.37 -21.35 -7.06
N GLN A 48 -1.06 -20.69 -6.14
CA GLN A 48 -2.39 -20.11 -6.33
C GLN A 48 -2.31 -18.60 -6.18
N ASP A 49 -3.45 -17.92 -6.30
CA ASP A 49 -3.56 -16.48 -6.12
C ASP A 49 -3.04 -16.08 -4.74
N ALA A 50 -2.21 -15.03 -4.72
CA ALA A 50 -1.57 -14.60 -3.51
C ALA A 50 -2.58 -14.07 -2.48
N THR A 51 -2.56 -14.60 -1.27
CA THR A 51 -3.39 -14.14 -0.15
C THR A 51 -2.73 -13.00 0.62
N GLY A 52 -1.40 -12.93 0.60
CA GLY A 52 -0.62 -11.84 1.19
C GLY A 52 0.82 -11.80 0.66
N LEU A 53 1.57 -10.81 1.14
CA LEU A 53 3.00 -10.68 0.85
C LEU A 53 3.78 -10.49 2.15
N VAL A 54 4.86 -11.25 2.31
CA VAL A 54 5.75 -11.18 3.47
C VAL A 54 7.16 -10.84 3.02
N VAL A 55 7.72 -9.78 3.61
CA VAL A 55 9.13 -9.44 3.57
C VAL A 55 9.79 -10.04 4.80
N LEU A 56 10.51 -11.15 4.60
CA LEU A 56 11.11 -11.93 5.67
C LEU A 56 12.59 -11.58 5.83
N LEU A 57 12.96 -11.02 6.98
CA LEU A 57 14.33 -10.65 7.33
C LEU A 57 14.99 -11.79 8.11
N SER A 58 16.16 -12.23 7.64
CA SER A 58 16.95 -13.24 8.38
C SER A 58 17.50 -12.68 9.69
N ASP A 59 17.90 -13.58 10.59
CA ASP A 59 18.68 -13.20 11.78
C ASP A 59 20.12 -12.78 11.41
N ALA A 60 20.94 -12.40 12.40
CA ALA A 60 22.29 -11.83 12.25
C ALA A 60 23.27 -12.71 11.46
N GLY A 61 23.01 -14.02 11.40
CA GLY A 61 23.81 -14.98 10.64
C GLY A 61 23.69 -14.86 9.12
N GLY A 62 22.68 -14.14 8.62
CA GLY A 62 22.25 -14.17 7.22
C GLY A 62 21.18 -15.25 6.97
N TRP A 63 20.78 -15.43 5.72
CA TRP A 63 19.70 -16.33 5.33
C TRP A 63 20.12 -17.81 5.49
N THR A 64 19.33 -18.60 6.22
CA THR A 64 19.63 -20.01 6.49
C THR A 64 18.46 -20.94 6.17
N ALA A 65 18.62 -22.24 6.48
CA ALA A 65 17.55 -23.23 6.36
C ALA A 65 16.34 -22.93 7.25
N LYS A 66 16.49 -22.12 8.31
CA LYS A 66 15.38 -21.73 9.18
C LYS A 66 14.43 -20.77 8.48
N GLU A 67 14.98 -19.71 7.88
CA GLU A 67 14.22 -18.75 7.07
C GLU A 67 13.63 -19.41 5.81
N ASP A 68 14.39 -20.29 5.14
CA ASP A 68 13.90 -21.05 3.99
C ASP A 68 12.70 -21.94 4.36
N ALA A 69 12.70 -22.55 5.55
CA ALA A 69 11.56 -23.35 6.02
C ALA A 69 10.30 -22.49 6.25
N VAL A 70 10.44 -21.33 6.90
CA VAL A 70 9.33 -20.38 7.09
C VAL A 70 8.82 -19.88 5.74
N ALA A 71 9.71 -19.43 4.85
CA ALA A 71 9.35 -18.92 3.54
C ALA A 71 8.58 -19.97 2.70
N ARG A 72 9.00 -21.24 2.74
CA ARG A 72 8.29 -22.33 2.06
C ARG A 72 6.92 -22.62 2.66
N SER A 73 6.79 -22.53 4.00
CA SER A 73 5.50 -22.70 4.68
C SER A 73 4.52 -21.63 4.22
N LEU A 74 4.92 -20.35 4.30
CA LEU A 74 4.10 -19.21 3.89
C LEU A 74 3.72 -19.26 2.40
N SER A 75 4.67 -19.65 1.54
CA SER A 75 4.37 -19.85 0.12
C SER A 75 3.39 -21.00 -0.14
N GLY A 76 3.41 -22.03 0.73
CA GLY A 76 2.41 -23.10 0.77
C GLY A 76 1.03 -22.59 1.20
N ASP A 77 0.98 -21.59 2.09
CA ASP A 77 -0.22 -20.89 2.55
C ASP A 77 -0.63 -19.73 1.62
N ASN A 78 -0.18 -19.79 0.36
CA ASN A 78 -0.46 -18.83 -0.70
C ASN A 78 0.10 -17.41 -0.52
N ALA A 79 1.10 -17.20 0.33
CA ALA A 79 1.82 -15.92 0.37
C ALA A 79 2.92 -15.82 -0.70
N ILE A 80 3.14 -14.60 -1.16
CA ILE A 80 4.41 -14.22 -1.78
C ILE A 80 5.41 -13.96 -0.66
N VAL A 81 6.62 -14.51 -0.78
CA VAL A 81 7.69 -14.23 0.18
C VAL A 81 8.86 -13.55 -0.52
N ILE A 82 9.28 -12.41 0.01
CA ILE A 82 10.52 -11.71 -0.34
C ILE A 82 11.47 -11.88 0.84
N GLY A 83 12.38 -12.84 0.73
CA GLY A 83 13.40 -13.08 1.74
C GLY A 83 14.61 -12.15 1.58
N ILE A 84 15.03 -11.52 2.67
CA ILE A 84 16.18 -10.62 2.72
C ILE A 84 17.22 -11.21 3.66
N ASP A 85 18.41 -11.50 3.12
CA ASP A 85 19.60 -11.81 3.93
C ASP A 85 20.04 -10.53 4.64
N LEU A 86 19.72 -10.42 5.94
CA LEU A 86 19.96 -9.22 6.73
C LEU A 86 21.45 -8.87 6.78
N ARG A 87 22.34 -9.87 6.85
CA ARG A 87 23.78 -9.63 6.91
C ARG A 87 24.27 -8.97 5.62
N ALA A 88 23.88 -9.50 4.47
CA ALA A 88 24.21 -8.91 3.18
C ALA A 88 23.56 -7.52 3.02
N TYR A 89 22.31 -7.37 3.48
CA TYR A 89 21.58 -6.12 3.39
C TYR A 89 22.23 -5.00 4.22
N LEU A 90 22.57 -5.25 5.49
CA LEU A 90 23.27 -4.27 6.34
C LEU A 90 24.63 -3.88 5.74
N MET A 91 25.34 -4.81 5.09
CA MET A 91 26.58 -4.50 4.35
C MET A 91 26.36 -3.64 3.10
N ALA A 92 25.19 -3.73 2.46
CA ALA A 92 24.81 -2.87 1.35
C ALA A 92 24.42 -1.48 1.86
N LEU A 93 23.57 -1.39 2.87
CA LEU A 93 23.15 -0.13 3.50
C LEU A 93 24.33 0.67 4.05
N ALA A 94 25.34 0.00 4.63
CA ALA A 94 26.53 0.66 5.15
C ALA A 94 27.40 1.35 4.07
N LYS A 95 27.20 1.03 2.79
CA LYS A 95 27.92 1.63 1.65
C LYS A 95 27.20 2.81 1.03
N ASP A 96 25.95 3.04 1.39
CA ASP A 96 25.21 4.22 0.96
C ASP A 96 26.02 5.48 1.33
N ASP A 97 25.97 6.51 0.50
CA ASP A 97 26.74 7.75 0.67
C ASP A 97 25.89 8.95 1.14
N GLY A 98 24.57 8.76 1.29
CA GLY A 98 23.65 9.76 1.86
C GLY A 98 23.86 10.04 3.35
N ASP A 99 23.19 11.05 3.89
CA ASP A 99 23.25 11.39 5.32
C ASP A 99 22.50 10.38 6.22
N CYS A 100 21.55 9.67 5.63
CA CYS A 100 20.77 8.61 6.26
C CYS A 100 20.30 7.63 5.17
N VAL A 101 19.89 6.43 5.57
CA VAL A 101 19.41 5.37 4.67
C VAL A 101 17.88 5.32 4.70
N TYR A 102 17.24 5.30 3.53
CA TYR A 102 15.81 5.06 3.39
C TYR A 102 15.54 3.68 2.77
N THR A 103 14.97 2.76 3.56
CA THR A 103 14.80 1.34 3.21
C THR A 103 13.40 1.03 2.67
N VAL A 104 12.41 1.83 3.06
CA VAL A 104 11.00 1.57 2.79
C VAL A 104 10.68 1.68 1.30
N SER A 105 11.33 2.58 0.56
CA SER A 105 11.15 2.71 -0.89
C SER A 105 11.52 1.43 -1.65
N ASP A 106 12.63 0.81 -1.28
CA ASP A 106 13.11 -0.41 -1.94
C ASP A 106 12.17 -1.59 -1.65
N ILE A 107 11.70 -1.69 -0.40
CA ILE A 107 10.74 -2.71 0.04
C ILE A 107 9.40 -2.54 -0.69
N GLU A 108 8.88 -1.32 -0.73
CA GLU A 108 7.61 -0.98 -1.38
C GLU A 108 7.68 -1.26 -2.88
N SER A 109 8.69 -0.73 -3.56
CA SER A 109 8.88 -0.93 -5.00
C SER A 109 9.03 -2.41 -5.35
N LEU A 110 9.86 -3.15 -4.61
CA LEU A 110 10.04 -4.57 -4.85
C LEU A 110 8.75 -5.37 -4.58
N SER A 111 8.02 -5.05 -3.51
CA SER A 111 6.72 -5.64 -3.20
C SER A 111 5.75 -5.47 -4.38
N GLN A 112 5.62 -4.26 -4.91
CA GLN A 112 4.72 -3.94 -6.01
C GLN A 112 5.14 -4.69 -7.29
N GLN A 113 6.43 -4.68 -7.64
CA GLN A 113 6.96 -5.38 -8.81
C GLN A 113 6.70 -6.91 -8.72
N VAL A 114 6.94 -7.51 -7.55
CA VAL A 114 6.74 -8.94 -7.32
C VAL A 114 5.25 -9.29 -7.37
N GLN A 115 4.38 -8.50 -6.75
CA GLN A 115 2.93 -8.74 -6.82
C GLN A 115 2.38 -8.63 -8.24
N ARG A 116 2.91 -7.73 -9.06
CA ARG A 116 2.60 -7.65 -10.50
C ARG A 116 3.09 -8.86 -11.26
N ALA A 117 4.32 -9.29 -11.02
CA ALA A 117 4.86 -10.48 -11.64
C ALA A 117 4.12 -11.77 -11.24
N ALA A 118 3.51 -11.79 -10.05
CA ALA A 118 2.64 -12.86 -9.59
C ALA A 118 1.24 -12.83 -10.24
N GLY A 119 0.86 -11.74 -10.93
CA GLY A 119 -0.47 -11.57 -11.48
C GLY A 119 -1.54 -11.27 -10.42
N SER A 120 -1.14 -10.76 -9.25
CA SER A 120 -2.06 -10.48 -8.14
C SER A 120 -3.12 -9.47 -8.57
N VAL A 121 -4.39 -9.83 -8.36
CA VAL A 121 -5.55 -8.98 -8.74
C VAL A 121 -5.90 -7.94 -7.68
N ALA A 122 -5.41 -8.10 -6.46
CA ALA A 122 -5.49 -7.14 -5.38
C ALA A 122 -4.09 -6.79 -4.87
N TYR A 123 -3.86 -5.53 -4.55
CA TYR A 123 -2.64 -5.11 -3.85
C TYR A 123 -2.73 -5.49 -2.38
N ARG A 124 -1.71 -6.18 -1.88
CA ARG A 124 -1.54 -6.51 -0.47
C ARG A 124 -0.33 -5.76 0.07
N PRO A 125 -0.51 -4.82 1.01
CA PRO A 125 0.62 -4.19 1.69
C PRO A 125 1.54 -5.28 2.30
N PRO A 126 2.87 -5.11 2.23
CA PRO A 126 3.80 -6.11 2.74
C PRO A 126 3.73 -6.22 4.27
N VAL A 127 3.81 -7.44 4.80
CA VAL A 127 4.19 -7.67 6.20
C VAL A 127 5.70 -7.71 6.29
N VAL A 128 6.30 -6.91 7.17
CA VAL A 128 7.75 -6.96 7.44
C VAL A 128 7.97 -7.75 8.72
N ALA A 129 8.73 -8.85 8.63
CA ALA A 129 8.89 -9.76 9.76
C ALA A 129 10.30 -10.33 9.90
N GLY A 130 10.69 -10.66 11.13
CA GLY A 130 11.97 -11.34 11.39
C GLY A 130 12.14 -11.81 12.82
N VAL A 131 13.20 -12.60 13.04
CA VAL A 131 13.62 -13.12 14.35
C VAL A 131 14.94 -12.44 14.76
N GLY A 132 15.12 -12.15 16.05
CA GLY A 132 16.41 -11.66 16.57
C GLY A 132 16.81 -10.32 15.96
N ALA A 133 17.95 -10.27 15.27
CA ALA A 133 18.39 -9.08 14.54
C ALA A 133 17.43 -8.71 13.40
N GLY A 134 16.76 -9.69 12.78
CA GLY A 134 15.72 -9.48 11.79
C GLY A 134 14.47 -8.83 12.39
N GLY A 135 14.10 -9.22 13.61
CA GLY A 135 13.01 -8.59 14.36
C GLY A 135 13.35 -7.15 14.76
N ALA A 136 14.59 -6.89 15.18
CA ALA A 136 15.07 -5.53 15.45
C ALA A 136 15.05 -4.65 14.18
N MET A 137 15.43 -5.21 13.03
CA MET A 137 15.35 -4.51 11.75
C MET A 137 13.90 -4.24 11.32
N ALA A 138 12.97 -5.17 11.56
CA ALA A 138 11.55 -4.94 11.30
C ALA A 138 11.01 -3.75 12.10
N LEU A 139 11.33 -3.66 13.40
CA LEU A 139 10.96 -2.49 14.23
C LEU A 139 11.64 -1.19 13.76
N ALA A 140 12.89 -1.26 13.32
CA ALA A 140 13.60 -0.11 12.77
C ALA A 140 12.99 0.39 11.44
N ILE A 141 12.47 -0.53 10.61
CA ILE A 141 11.72 -0.19 9.39
C ILE A 141 10.39 0.49 9.76
N ALA A 142 9.67 -0.01 10.76
CA ALA A 142 8.46 0.65 11.27
C ALA A 142 8.74 2.09 11.72
N ALA A 143 9.89 2.34 12.37
CA ALA A 143 10.29 3.69 12.78
C ALA A 143 10.46 4.68 11.61
N GLN A 144 10.72 4.18 10.40
CA GLN A 144 10.91 4.97 9.18
C GLN A 144 9.67 4.98 8.27
N SER A 145 8.71 4.10 8.50
CA SER A 145 7.62 3.84 7.55
C SER A 145 6.59 4.98 7.57
N PRO A 146 6.24 5.54 6.40
CA PRO A 146 5.03 6.33 6.27
C PRO A 146 3.81 5.46 6.56
N ALA A 147 2.73 6.08 7.03
CA ALA A 147 1.49 5.37 7.33
C ALA A 147 0.93 4.66 6.08
N GLU A 148 0.38 3.45 6.27
CA GLU A 148 -0.21 2.58 5.22
C GLU A 148 0.77 2.01 4.17
N THR A 149 2.08 2.28 4.26
CA THR A 149 3.05 1.69 3.31
C THR A 149 3.33 0.22 3.64
N ILE A 150 3.47 -0.09 4.93
CA ILE A 150 3.63 -1.44 5.46
C ILE A 150 2.28 -1.90 6.03
N GLY A 151 1.89 -3.15 5.76
CA GLY A 151 0.63 -3.69 6.24
C GLY A 151 0.66 -4.10 7.71
N ARG A 152 1.82 -4.59 8.16
CA ARG A 152 2.07 -5.02 9.54
C ARG A 152 3.57 -5.23 9.77
N THR A 153 4.01 -4.96 10.98
CA THR A 153 5.36 -5.28 11.47
C THR A 153 5.27 -6.38 12.53
N LEU A 154 6.01 -7.48 12.33
CA LEU A 154 6.07 -8.59 13.26
C LEU A 154 7.52 -8.86 13.68
N ALA A 155 7.82 -8.77 14.98
CA ALA A 155 9.14 -9.05 15.49
C ALA A 155 9.09 -10.20 16.52
N ILE A 156 9.90 -11.24 16.30
CA ILE A 156 10.05 -12.33 17.26
C ILE A 156 11.42 -12.22 17.93
N ASP A 157 11.44 -12.21 19.26
CA ASP A 157 12.67 -12.05 20.05
C ASP A 157 13.58 -10.91 19.55
N PRO A 158 13.07 -9.68 19.28
CA PRO A 158 13.89 -8.63 18.70
C PRO A 158 15.10 -8.31 19.58
N GLU A 159 16.26 -8.13 18.95
CA GLU A 159 17.42 -7.53 19.61
C GLU A 159 17.15 -6.04 19.92
N GLU A 160 17.91 -5.44 20.84
CA GLU A 160 17.72 -4.03 21.24
C GLU A 160 17.97 -3.03 20.09
N GLY A 161 18.74 -3.39 19.06
CA GLY A 161 19.01 -2.49 17.94
C GLY A 161 19.73 -3.17 16.79
N ILE A 162 19.87 -2.49 15.66
CA ILE A 162 20.46 -3.04 14.43
C ILE A 162 21.96 -2.77 14.35
N ALA A 163 22.74 -3.72 13.83
CA ALA A 163 24.18 -3.60 13.63
C ALA A 163 24.55 -2.72 12.41
N LEU A 164 24.04 -1.49 12.41
CA LEU A 164 24.26 -0.47 11.39
C LEU A 164 24.45 0.88 12.08
N THR A 165 25.66 1.43 12.01
CA THR A 165 25.95 2.76 12.57
C THR A 165 25.45 3.90 11.70
N LYS A 166 25.20 3.62 10.42
CA LYS A 166 24.56 4.58 9.52
C LYS A 166 23.09 4.69 9.89
N GLN A 167 22.63 5.90 10.16
CA GLN A 167 21.27 6.11 10.64
C GLN A 167 20.24 5.88 9.52
N LEU A 168 19.05 5.40 9.90
CA LEU A 168 17.87 5.44 9.03
C LEU A 168 17.31 6.87 8.99
N CYS A 169 16.75 7.25 7.84
CA CYS A 169 16.00 8.49 7.68
C CYS A 169 14.67 8.40 8.44
N THR A 170 14.66 8.83 9.70
CA THR A 170 13.47 8.86 10.54
C THR A 170 13.56 10.02 11.55
N PRO A 171 12.44 10.69 11.87
CA PRO A 171 12.37 11.65 12.96
C PRO A 171 12.34 10.98 14.35
N ALA A 172 12.15 9.66 14.43
CA ALA A 172 12.13 8.91 15.68
C ALA A 172 13.44 9.08 16.47
N GLU A 173 13.33 8.98 17.80
CA GLU A 173 14.49 8.94 18.69
C GLU A 173 15.43 7.81 18.27
N LYS A 174 16.74 8.08 18.28
CA LYS A 174 17.74 7.09 17.90
C LYS A 174 19.02 7.27 18.69
N ASN A 175 19.57 6.17 19.19
CA ASN A 175 20.75 6.17 20.04
C ASN A 175 21.75 5.13 19.55
N ARG A 176 23.01 5.53 19.44
CA ARG A 176 24.11 4.62 19.14
C ARG A 176 24.57 3.91 20.41
N LYS A 177 24.61 2.58 20.38
CA LYS A 177 25.25 1.72 21.38
C LYS A 177 26.29 0.86 20.68
N ASP A 178 27.57 1.20 20.87
CA ASP A 178 28.70 0.54 20.20
C ASP A 178 28.61 0.54 18.66
N ASP A 179 28.43 -0.63 18.05
CA ASP A 179 28.25 -0.85 16.62
C ASP A 179 26.77 -0.93 16.20
N ARG A 180 25.84 -0.68 17.14
CA ARG A 180 24.40 -0.74 16.93
C ARG A 180 23.71 0.61 17.00
N MET A 181 22.63 0.75 16.26
CA MET A 181 21.65 1.83 16.40
C MET A 181 20.35 1.28 16.97
N VAL A 182 19.88 1.90 18.04
CA VAL A 182 18.60 1.63 18.72
C VAL A 182 17.61 2.71 18.32
N TYR A 183 16.46 2.32 17.78
CA TYR A 183 15.42 3.24 17.31
C TYR A 183 14.20 3.18 18.22
N GLY A 184 13.68 4.35 18.58
CA GLY A 184 12.29 4.49 19.00
C GLY A 184 11.34 4.44 17.80
N LEU A 185 10.06 4.73 18.05
CA LEU A 185 9.09 5.03 17.00
C LEU A 185 8.77 6.53 17.02
N THR A 186 8.21 7.04 15.93
CA THR A 186 7.81 8.46 15.84
C THR A 186 6.60 8.71 16.73
N ASP A 187 6.59 9.84 17.44
CA ASP A 187 5.45 10.24 18.28
C ASP A 187 4.15 10.32 17.46
N GLY A 188 3.06 9.79 18.02
CA GLY A 188 1.76 9.72 17.37
C GLY A 188 1.29 8.28 17.11
N PRO A 189 0.26 8.10 16.27
CA PRO A 189 -0.21 6.78 15.87
C PRO A 189 0.90 5.98 15.19
N LEU A 190 0.92 4.67 15.41
CA LEU A 190 1.80 3.77 14.69
C LEU A 190 1.54 3.84 13.17
N PRO A 191 2.58 3.75 12.31
CA PRO A 191 2.40 3.78 10.86
C PRO A 191 1.73 2.52 10.31
N ASP A 192 1.85 1.41 11.06
CA ASP A 192 1.25 0.10 10.80
C ASP A 192 1.06 -0.67 12.12
N PRO A 193 0.19 -1.70 12.18
CA PRO A 193 0.08 -2.57 13.34
C PRO A 193 1.40 -3.26 13.66
N VAL A 194 1.87 -3.13 14.91
CA VAL A 194 3.12 -3.74 15.38
C VAL A 194 2.81 -4.83 16.42
N ALA A 195 3.32 -6.04 16.18
CA ALA A 195 3.24 -7.15 17.13
C ALA A 195 4.64 -7.69 17.47
N VAL A 196 4.87 -7.98 18.75
CA VAL A 196 6.12 -8.53 19.26
C VAL A 196 5.88 -9.76 20.13
N THR A 197 6.38 -10.90 19.70
CA THR A 197 6.31 -12.14 20.49
C THR A 197 7.67 -12.49 21.08
N PHE A 198 7.67 -12.90 22.34
CA PHE A 198 8.88 -13.34 23.02
C PHE A 198 8.84 -14.83 23.37
N SER A 199 9.86 -15.55 22.93
CA SER A 199 10.14 -16.90 23.40
C SER A 199 10.98 -16.87 24.67
N SER A 200 11.23 -18.07 25.21
CA SER A 200 12.18 -18.28 26.31
C SER A 200 13.64 -17.89 25.97
N ALA A 201 13.97 -17.72 24.68
CA ALA A 201 15.30 -17.32 24.21
C ALA A 201 15.48 -15.80 24.07
N ALA A 202 14.41 -15.01 24.24
CA ALA A 202 14.43 -13.56 24.15
C ALA A 202 15.51 -12.94 25.06
N SER A 203 16.29 -12.00 24.52
CA SER A 203 17.28 -11.27 25.30
C SER A 203 16.63 -10.30 26.30
N ALA A 204 17.27 -10.10 27.46
CA ALA A 204 16.80 -9.15 28.46
C ALA A 204 16.79 -7.70 27.92
N ASP A 205 17.82 -7.34 27.15
CA ASP A 205 17.94 -6.00 26.55
C ASP A 205 16.88 -5.77 25.47
N GLY A 206 16.59 -6.77 24.64
CA GLY A 206 15.51 -6.72 23.66
C GLY A 206 14.13 -6.54 24.30
N ARG A 207 13.84 -7.32 25.35
CA ARG A 207 12.60 -7.15 26.15
C ARG A 207 12.50 -5.76 26.78
N ALA A 208 13.59 -5.25 27.33
CA ALA A 208 13.63 -3.92 27.93
C ALA A 208 13.40 -2.81 26.89
N HIS A 209 13.96 -2.97 25.69
CA HIS A 209 13.76 -2.03 24.59
C HIS A 209 12.30 -1.97 24.16
N VAL A 210 11.67 -3.13 23.90
CA VAL A 210 10.25 -3.19 23.51
C VAL A 210 9.35 -2.66 24.62
N ALA A 211 9.66 -2.91 25.89
CA ALA A 211 8.90 -2.32 27.01
C ALA A 211 8.94 -0.78 26.98
N ALA A 212 10.06 -0.17 26.60
CA ALA A 212 10.18 1.27 26.43
C ALA A 212 9.40 1.79 25.20
N LEU A 213 9.29 1.00 24.13
CA LEU A 213 8.41 1.32 22.99
C LEU A 213 6.94 1.28 23.41
N VAL A 214 6.51 0.23 24.13
CA VAL A 214 5.13 0.06 24.63
C VAL A 214 4.72 1.19 25.58
N GLU A 215 5.65 1.70 26.39
CA GLU A 215 5.37 2.86 27.27
C GLU A 215 4.95 4.10 26.49
N LYS A 216 5.48 4.28 25.27
CA LYS A 216 5.13 5.40 24.37
C LYS A 216 3.98 5.05 23.41
N HIS A 217 3.86 3.78 23.03
CA HIS A 217 2.89 3.28 22.04
C HIS A 217 2.17 2.07 22.60
N SER A 218 1.09 2.32 23.36
CA SER A 218 0.32 1.26 24.02
C SER A 218 -0.40 0.30 23.05
N GLU A 219 -0.54 0.69 21.79
CA GLU A 219 -1.08 -0.13 20.71
C GLU A 219 -0.13 -1.24 20.20
N ILE A 220 1.14 -1.27 20.61
CA ILE A 220 2.03 -2.40 20.29
C ILE A 220 1.54 -3.66 21.01
N GLU A 221 1.19 -4.69 20.24
CA GLU A 221 0.79 -5.99 20.78
C GLU A 221 2.02 -6.75 21.25
N THR A 222 1.98 -7.29 22.47
CA THR A 222 3.08 -8.12 23.00
C THR A 222 2.55 -9.39 23.63
N ASP A 223 3.23 -10.51 23.38
CA ASP A 223 2.89 -11.80 23.93
C ASP A 223 4.13 -12.66 24.22
N ASP A 224 3.97 -13.67 25.08
CA ASP A 224 4.98 -14.65 25.39
C ASP A 224 4.56 -16.02 24.86
N THR A 225 5.52 -16.79 24.35
CA THR A 225 5.28 -18.15 23.83
C THR A 225 6.28 -19.16 24.40
N ASP A 226 5.80 -20.39 24.55
CA ASP A 226 6.65 -21.56 24.86
C ASP A 226 7.30 -22.17 23.60
N ASP A 227 6.85 -21.76 22.41
CA ASP A 227 7.40 -22.21 21.14
C ASP A 227 8.79 -21.63 20.86
N ASN A 228 9.53 -22.28 19.97
CA ASN A 228 10.77 -21.70 19.48
C ASN A 228 10.47 -20.53 18.52
N ALA A 229 11.37 -19.55 18.46
CA ALA A 229 11.17 -18.31 17.72
C ALA A 229 10.71 -18.47 16.25
N TYR A 230 11.22 -19.46 15.52
CA TYR A 230 10.83 -19.65 14.11
C TYR A 230 9.48 -20.37 13.95
N ALA A 231 9.09 -21.20 14.91
CA ALA A 231 7.72 -21.74 14.95
C ALA A 231 6.72 -20.63 15.28
N ALA A 232 7.01 -19.81 16.31
CA ALA A 232 6.21 -18.65 16.65
C ALA A 232 6.07 -17.66 15.48
N LEU A 233 7.17 -17.37 14.78
CA LEU A 233 7.15 -16.56 13.56
C LEU A 233 6.21 -17.14 12.50
N SER A 234 6.35 -18.43 12.20
CA SER A 234 5.54 -19.10 11.18
C SER A 234 4.06 -19.08 11.53
N ASP A 235 3.72 -19.39 12.79
CA ASP A 235 2.33 -19.45 13.25
C ASP A 235 1.67 -18.06 13.25
N ALA A 236 2.39 -17.04 13.70
CA ALA A 236 1.90 -15.65 13.67
C ALA A 236 1.66 -15.17 12.24
N LEU A 237 2.58 -15.45 11.30
CA LEU A 237 2.44 -15.07 9.90
C LEU A 237 1.32 -15.85 9.19
N SER A 238 1.19 -17.16 9.42
CA SER A 238 0.09 -17.95 8.86
C SER A 238 -1.27 -17.52 9.43
N GLY A 239 -1.32 -17.12 10.70
CA GLY A 239 -2.52 -16.51 11.30
C GLY A 239 -2.94 -15.24 10.58
N TYR A 240 -2.00 -14.33 10.35
CA TYR A 240 -2.24 -13.09 9.59
C TYR A 240 -2.74 -13.34 8.17
N LEU A 241 -2.13 -14.28 7.45
CA LEU A 241 -2.54 -14.60 6.07
C LEU A 241 -3.96 -15.19 5.97
N GLY A 242 -4.50 -15.69 7.10
CA GLY A 242 -5.87 -16.17 7.22
C GLY A 242 -6.88 -15.11 7.66
N GLU A 243 -6.43 -13.91 8.05
CA GLU A 243 -7.30 -12.76 8.28
C GLU A 243 -7.66 -12.17 6.90
N ASP A 244 -8.89 -12.42 6.44
CA ASP A 244 -9.39 -11.69 5.28
C ASP A 244 -9.37 -10.19 5.61
N ASP A 245 -8.79 -9.36 4.73
CA ASP A 245 -8.96 -7.90 4.71
C ASP A 245 -10.46 -7.58 4.47
N GLU A 246 -11.33 -7.91 5.43
CA GLU A 246 -12.74 -7.60 5.36
C GLU A 246 -12.85 -6.08 5.47
N ALA A 247 -13.08 -5.42 4.34
CA ALA A 247 -13.17 -3.97 4.34
C ALA A 247 -14.28 -3.56 5.32
N ASP A 248 -13.97 -2.65 6.24
CA ASP A 248 -14.90 -2.18 7.30
C ASP A 248 -16.01 -1.25 6.75
N ASN A 249 -16.51 -1.57 5.55
CA ASN A 249 -17.56 -0.86 4.87
C ASN A 249 -18.43 -1.84 4.06
N PRO A 250 -19.72 -1.51 3.86
CA PRO A 250 -20.68 -2.41 3.21
C PRO A 250 -20.41 -2.66 1.72
N PHE A 251 -19.32 -2.14 1.17
CA PHE A 251 -19.01 -2.21 -0.25
C PHE A 251 -17.82 -3.12 -0.56
N GLY A 252 -17.02 -3.53 0.43
CA GLY A 252 -15.79 -4.29 0.17
C GLY A 252 -14.73 -3.45 -0.56
N LEU A 253 -14.79 -2.11 -0.43
CA LEU A 253 -13.90 -1.19 -1.11
C LEU A 253 -12.77 -0.72 -0.18
N PRO A 254 -11.58 -0.36 -0.69
CA PRO A 254 -10.49 0.16 0.14
C PRO A 254 -10.78 1.63 0.51
N LEU A 255 -11.62 1.81 1.52
CA LEU A 255 -12.11 3.12 1.98
C LEU A 255 -11.61 3.44 3.38
N THR A 256 -11.15 4.67 3.58
CA THR A 256 -10.92 5.26 4.91
C THR A 256 -12.07 6.17 5.28
N ILE A 257 -12.73 5.90 6.40
CA ILE A 257 -13.90 6.67 6.85
C ILE A 257 -13.50 7.59 7.99
N LEU A 258 -13.48 8.90 7.72
CA LEU A 258 -13.21 9.91 8.73
C LEU A 258 -14.54 10.54 9.19
N ASP A 259 -15.11 9.97 10.25
CA ASP A 259 -16.34 10.49 10.84
C ASP A 259 -16.12 11.89 11.41
N ALA A 260 -17.05 12.81 11.15
CA ALA A 260 -17.12 14.11 11.79
C ALA A 260 -18.58 14.45 12.09
N LYS A 261 -18.81 15.25 13.13
CA LYS A 261 -20.11 15.91 13.29
C LYS A 261 -20.21 17.01 12.23
N PRO A 262 -21.14 16.94 11.25
CA PRO A 262 -21.14 17.89 10.15
C PRO A 262 -21.38 19.32 10.64
N SER A 263 -20.43 20.21 10.37
CA SER A 263 -20.55 21.66 10.56
C SER A 263 -21.17 22.34 9.33
N ARG A 264 -21.15 21.63 8.20
CA ARG A 264 -21.73 21.97 6.91
C ARG A 264 -22.70 20.88 6.50
N ASP A 265 -23.65 21.20 5.64
CA ASP A 265 -24.54 20.22 4.99
C ASP A 265 -23.80 19.48 3.85
N THR A 266 -22.56 19.04 4.09
CA THR A 266 -21.64 18.53 3.07
C THR A 266 -20.79 17.38 3.62
N MET A 267 -20.60 16.33 2.82
CA MET A 267 -19.53 15.33 2.99
C MET A 267 -18.49 15.49 1.88
N ALA A 268 -17.26 15.02 2.12
CA ALA A 268 -16.23 14.91 1.09
C ALA A 268 -16.02 13.44 0.66
N VAL A 269 -15.72 13.25 -0.62
CA VAL A 269 -15.13 12.01 -1.16
C VAL A 269 -13.80 12.39 -1.80
N ILE A 270 -12.72 11.73 -1.39
CA ILE A 270 -11.36 12.00 -1.85
C ILE A 270 -10.84 10.77 -2.58
N TYR A 271 -10.34 10.93 -3.80
CA TYR A 271 -9.54 9.92 -4.50
C TYR A 271 -8.07 10.29 -4.36
N SER A 272 -7.29 9.38 -3.75
CA SER A 272 -5.87 9.62 -3.47
C SER A 272 -5.02 9.66 -4.74
N GLY A 273 -3.76 10.07 -4.57
CA GLY A 273 -2.71 9.77 -5.55
C GLY A 273 -2.53 8.27 -5.77
N ASP A 274 -1.72 7.91 -6.76
CA ASP A 274 -1.46 6.51 -7.12
C ASP A 274 -0.74 5.74 -6.01
N GLY A 275 0.01 6.41 -5.13
CA GLY A 275 0.63 5.85 -3.93
C GLY A 275 -0.33 5.43 -2.81
N GLY A 276 -1.64 5.63 -2.97
CA GLY A 276 -2.67 5.23 -2.01
C GLY A 276 -2.98 6.28 -0.95
N TRP A 277 -3.78 5.91 0.07
CA TRP A 277 -4.28 6.83 1.09
C TRP A 277 -3.21 7.20 2.13
N ARG A 278 -2.28 8.08 1.75
CA ARG A 278 -1.15 8.50 2.60
C ARG A 278 -0.84 10.00 2.47
N ASP A 279 0.05 10.50 3.32
CA ASP A 279 0.63 11.86 3.25
C ASP A 279 -0.42 12.96 2.95
N ILE A 280 -0.38 13.60 1.77
CA ILE A 280 -1.30 14.68 1.35
C ILE A 280 -2.77 14.28 1.53
N ASP A 281 -3.12 13.09 1.06
CA ASP A 281 -4.52 12.63 1.02
C ASP A 281 -5.08 12.45 2.43
N LYS A 282 -4.27 11.85 3.31
CA LYS A 282 -4.58 11.69 4.73
C LYS A 282 -4.68 13.04 5.42
N GLU A 283 -3.73 13.94 5.21
CA GLU A 283 -3.71 15.22 5.90
C GLU A 283 -4.83 16.16 5.44
N VAL A 284 -5.13 16.20 4.13
CA VAL A 284 -6.31 16.91 3.63
C VAL A 284 -7.60 16.34 4.23
N GLY A 285 -7.73 15.01 4.28
CA GLY A 285 -8.86 14.34 4.93
C GLY A 285 -8.98 14.69 6.42
N ASN A 286 -7.87 14.64 7.17
CA ASN A 286 -7.80 14.95 8.59
C ASN A 286 -8.20 16.40 8.87
N VAL A 287 -7.67 17.34 8.09
CA VAL A 287 -8.00 18.77 8.26
C VAL A 287 -9.49 19.01 7.93
N LEU A 288 -10.05 18.38 6.89
CA LEU A 288 -11.48 18.45 6.59
C LEU A 288 -12.34 17.90 7.74
N GLN A 289 -11.97 16.75 8.29
CA GLN A 289 -12.65 16.11 9.42
C GLN A 289 -12.65 17.04 10.64
N GLN A 290 -11.49 17.62 10.99
CA GLN A 290 -11.33 18.59 12.07
C GLN A 290 -12.17 19.86 11.85
N GLN A 291 -12.39 20.26 10.60
CA GLN A 291 -13.26 21.37 10.22
C GLN A 291 -14.74 20.99 10.12
N GLY A 292 -15.11 19.76 10.51
CA GLY A 292 -16.49 19.28 10.55
C GLY A 292 -17.06 18.87 9.20
N VAL A 293 -16.23 18.47 8.24
CA VAL A 293 -16.66 17.82 6.99
C VAL A 293 -16.31 16.34 7.10
N PRO A 294 -17.28 15.42 7.23
CA PRO A 294 -16.98 13.99 7.23
C PRO A 294 -16.45 13.56 5.85
N VAL A 295 -15.49 12.64 5.85
CA VAL A 295 -14.73 12.25 4.65
C VAL A 295 -14.83 10.75 4.39
N VAL A 296 -14.98 10.40 3.12
CA VAL A 296 -14.67 9.06 2.59
C VAL A 296 -13.43 9.18 1.72
N GLY A 297 -12.30 8.66 2.18
CA GLY A 297 -11.08 8.52 1.39
C GLY A 297 -11.10 7.22 0.59
N VAL A 298 -10.82 7.28 -0.70
CA VAL A 298 -10.64 6.13 -1.59
C VAL A 298 -9.15 5.96 -1.83
N ASP A 299 -8.60 4.82 -1.41
CA ASP A 299 -7.22 4.44 -1.70
C ASP A 299 -7.10 4.01 -3.16
N SER A 300 -6.63 4.92 -4.01
CA SER A 300 -6.50 4.71 -5.45
C SER A 300 -5.51 3.61 -5.80
N LEU A 301 -4.48 3.35 -4.98
CA LEU A 301 -3.55 2.23 -5.18
C LEU A 301 -4.30 0.91 -5.14
N ARG A 302 -5.00 0.65 -4.03
CA ARG A 302 -5.73 -0.60 -3.84
C ARG A 302 -6.94 -0.68 -4.78
N TYR A 303 -7.63 0.43 -5.01
CA TYR A 303 -8.82 0.47 -5.84
C TYR A 303 -8.49 0.20 -7.31
N PHE A 304 -7.47 0.85 -7.86
CA PHE A 304 -7.04 0.74 -9.26
C PHE A 304 -5.84 -0.19 -9.45
N TRP A 305 -5.56 -1.09 -8.50
CA TRP A 305 -4.55 -2.13 -8.71
C TRP A 305 -4.93 -3.00 -9.91
N ALA A 306 -6.18 -3.46 -9.99
CA ALA A 306 -6.72 -4.00 -11.23
C ALA A 306 -7.27 -2.86 -12.10
N GLU A 307 -7.23 -3.05 -13.42
CA GLU A 307 -7.88 -2.12 -14.35
C GLU A 307 -9.39 -2.10 -14.09
N ARG A 308 -9.97 -0.90 -14.08
CA ARG A 308 -11.40 -0.68 -13.88
C ARG A 308 -12.01 0.05 -15.05
N GLN A 309 -13.29 -0.21 -15.29
CA GLN A 309 -14.05 0.60 -16.23
C GLN A 309 -14.44 1.94 -15.57
N PRO A 310 -14.41 3.07 -16.30
CA PRO A 310 -14.82 4.35 -15.75
C PRO A 310 -16.25 4.36 -15.18
N GLN A 311 -17.16 3.58 -15.77
CA GLN A 311 -18.52 3.45 -15.27
C GLN A 311 -18.57 2.73 -13.91
N GLU A 312 -17.73 1.72 -13.68
CA GLU A 312 -17.68 1.00 -12.39
C GLU A 312 -17.26 1.96 -11.28
N THR A 313 -16.30 2.85 -11.56
CA THR A 313 -15.86 3.90 -10.63
C THR A 313 -17.00 4.87 -10.31
N ALA A 314 -17.78 5.28 -11.30
CA ALA A 314 -18.93 6.16 -11.11
C ALA A 314 -20.06 5.48 -10.29
N ASP A 315 -20.30 4.19 -10.54
CA ASP A 315 -21.31 3.40 -9.81
C ASP A 315 -20.91 3.23 -8.33
N ASP A 316 -19.63 2.99 -8.04
CA ASP A 316 -19.13 2.94 -6.66
C ASP A 316 -19.19 4.31 -5.98
N LEU A 317 -18.83 5.40 -6.68
CA LEU A 317 -18.99 6.76 -6.17
C LEU A 317 -20.46 7.07 -5.84
N GLN A 318 -21.40 6.64 -6.69
CA GLN A 318 -22.84 6.76 -6.43
C GLN A 318 -23.23 6.05 -5.13
N ARG A 319 -22.76 4.81 -4.91
CA ARG A 319 -23.03 4.03 -3.70
C ARG A 319 -22.49 4.73 -2.45
N ILE A 320 -21.27 5.26 -2.53
CA ILE A 320 -20.63 6.05 -1.46
C ILE A 320 -21.48 7.29 -1.13
N ILE A 321 -21.78 8.12 -2.13
CA ILE A 321 -22.59 9.35 -2.00
C ILE A 321 -23.98 9.06 -1.39
N GLY A 322 -24.61 7.96 -1.80
CA GLY A 322 -25.93 7.54 -1.35
C GLY A 322 -25.94 7.03 0.09
N TYR A 323 -24.96 6.23 0.49
CA TYR A 323 -24.88 5.63 1.82
C TYR A 323 -24.39 6.64 2.86
N TYR A 324 -23.25 7.28 2.62
CA TYR A 324 -22.61 8.16 3.57
C TYR A 324 -23.33 9.51 3.73
N GLY A 325 -23.96 10.00 2.65
CA GLY A 325 -24.85 11.16 2.75
C GLY A 325 -26.02 10.92 3.70
N LYS A 326 -26.56 9.70 3.74
CA LYS A 326 -27.60 9.30 4.72
C LYS A 326 -27.02 9.11 6.12
N ARG A 327 -25.87 8.42 6.24
CA ARG A 327 -25.19 8.17 7.54
C ARG A 327 -24.93 9.48 8.29
N TRP A 328 -24.44 10.50 7.60
CA TRP A 328 -24.12 11.79 8.20
C TRP A 328 -25.24 12.84 8.07
N ASN A 329 -26.36 12.51 7.42
CA ASN A 329 -27.48 13.41 7.19
C ASN A 329 -27.07 14.73 6.51
N VAL A 330 -26.32 14.61 5.41
CA VAL A 330 -25.85 15.73 4.59
C VAL A 330 -26.28 15.57 3.13
N ARG A 331 -26.60 16.69 2.48
CA ARG A 331 -27.14 16.71 1.11
C ARG A 331 -26.07 16.94 0.06
N ASN A 332 -25.08 17.78 0.35
CA ASN A 332 -24.08 18.21 -0.61
C ASN A 332 -22.84 17.31 -0.57
N VAL A 333 -22.13 17.27 -1.70
CA VAL A 333 -20.89 16.50 -1.88
C VAL A 333 -19.78 17.43 -2.36
N LEU A 334 -18.62 17.32 -1.72
CA LEU A 334 -17.33 17.83 -2.19
C LEU A 334 -16.54 16.64 -2.76
N LEU A 335 -16.15 16.72 -4.03
CA LEU A 335 -15.27 15.72 -4.64
C LEU A 335 -13.85 16.30 -4.70
N ILE A 336 -12.86 15.52 -4.30
CA ILE A 336 -11.44 15.89 -4.34
C ILE A 336 -10.65 14.76 -5.01
N GLY A 337 -9.76 15.10 -5.93
CA GLY A 337 -8.78 14.18 -6.50
C GLY A 337 -7.38 14.79 -6.41
N TYR A 338 -6.40 13.98 -6.05
CA TYR A 338 -4.98 14.35 -6.06
C TYR A 338 -4.21 13.48 -7.07
N SER A 339 -3.36 14.09 -7.91
CA SER A 339 -2.51 13.40 -8.88
C SER A 339 -3.34 12.41 -9.72
N PHE A 340 -3.03 11.11 -9.68
CA PHE A 340 -3.87 10.06 -10.28
C PHE A 340 -5.38 10.20 -9.99
N GLY A 341 -5.75 10.52 -8.74
CA GLY A 341 -7.13 10.76 -8.35
C GLY A 341 -7.74 11.99 -9.04
N ALA A 342 -6.95 13.03 -9.31
CA ALA A 342 -7.38 14.20 -10.08
C ALA A 342 -7.64 13.84 -11.56
N ASP A 343 -6.86 12.91 -12.13
CA ASP A 343 -6.97 12.52 -13.53
C ASP A 343 -8.25 11.72 -13.81
N ILE A 344 -8.66 10.84 -12.88
CA ILE A 344 -9.83 9.97 -13.06
C ILE A 344 -11.16 10.63 -12.67
N LEU A 345 -11.11 11.67 -11.82
CA LEU A 345 -12.32 12.22 -11.18
C LEU A 345 -13.25 12.98 -12.14
N PRO A 346 -12.75 13.78 -13.11
CA PRO A 346 -13.61 14.45 -14.09
C PRO A 346 -14.49 13.48 -14.89
N ARG A 347 -13.88 12.39 -15.40
CA ARG A 347 -14.61 11.35 -16.13
C ARG A 347 -15.61 10.64 -15.23
N THR A 348 -15.20 10.30 -14.02
CA THR A 348 -16.06 9.65 -13.01
C THR A 348 -17.28 10.52 -12.68
N TYR A 349 -17.10 11.82 -12.48
CA TYR A 349 -18.17 12.78 -12.26
C TYR A 349 -19.13 12.88 -13.45
N ASN A 350 -18.62 12.90 -14.67
CA ASN A 350 -19.43 13.01 -15.89
C ASN A 350 -20.38 11.81 -16.07
N LEU A 351 -19.97 10.64 -15.60
CA LEU A 351 -20.73 9.38 -15.66
C LEU A 351 -21.71 9.17 -14.50
N LEU A 352 -21.71 10.05 -13.48
CA LEU A 352 -22.68 9.97 -12.39
C LEU A 352 -24.12 10.15 -12.90
N PRO A 353 -25.10 9.44 -12.30
CA PRO A 353 -26.50 9.73 -12.54
C PRO A 353 -26.84 11.19 -12.25
N PRO A 354 -27.75 11.83 -13.01
CA PRO A 354 -28.04 13.27 -12.85
C PRO A 354 -28.44 13.68 -11.43
N ALA A 355 -29.13 12.82 -10.69
CA ALA A 355 -29.56 13.08 -9.32
C ALA A 355 -28.37 13.18 -8.34
N ASP A 356 -27.36 12.33 -8.49
CA ASP A 356 -26.16 12.32 -7.67
C ASP A 356 -25.21 13.44 -8.07
N ARG A 357 -25.07 13.67 -9.38
CA ARG A 357 -24.31 14.80 -9.93
C ARG A 357 -24.82 16.15 -9.42
N ALA A 358 -26.14 16.31 -9.30
CA ALA A 358 -26.76 17.53 -8.77
C ALA A 358 -26.48 17.78 -7.27
N ARG A 359 -25.95 16.79 -6.53
CA ARG A 359 -25.53 16.95 -5.13
C ARG A 359 -24.12 17.50 -5.00
N VAL A 360 -23.31 17.40 -6.05
CA VAL A 360 -21.92 17.87 -6.04
C VAL A 360 -21.90 19.40 -6.10
N ARG A 361 -21.20 20.01 -5.15
CA ARG A 361 -21.05 21.46 -5.03
C ARG A 361 -19.68 21.97 -5.41
N GLN A 362 -18.69 21.09 -5.44
CA GLN A 362 -17.35 21.39 -5.88
C GLN A 362 -16.64 20.11 -6.31
N VAL A 363 -15.85 20.23 -7.37
CA VAL A 363 -14.85 19.24 -7.80
C VAL A 363 -13.48 19.92 -7.71
N THR A 364 -12.67 19.50 -6.74
CA THR A 364 -11.29 19.96 -6.56
C THR A 364 -10.34 18.96 -7.21
N LEU A 365 -9.48 19.44 -8.10
CA LEU A 365 -8.43 18.68 -8.77
C LEU A 365 -7.10 19.26 -8.33
N MET A 366 -6.20 18.43 -7.80
CA MET A 366 -4.88 18.86 -7.30
C MET A 366 -3.80 18.11 -8.06
N ALA A 367 -2.84 18.81 -8.65
CA ALA A 367 -1.78 18.22 -9.47
C ALA A 367 -2.36 17.43 -10.69
N LEU A 368 -3.12 18.12 -11.54
CA LEU A 368 -3.87 17.48 -12.65
C LEU A 368 -2.91 17.21 -13.82
N SER A 369 -2.89 15.98 -14.34
CA SER A 369 -2.08 15.61 -15.50
C SER A 369 -2.89 15.59 -16.80
N HIS A 370 -2.20 15.35 -17.92
CA HIS A 370 -2.80 15.11 -19.24
C HIS A 370 -3.07 13.62 -19.53
N GLN A 371 -2.91 12.73 -18.55
CA GLN A 371 -3.02 11.29 -18.75
C GLN A 371 -3.95 10.64 -17.72
N ALA A 372 -5.13 10.21 -18.16
CA ALA A 372 -5.98 9.33 -17.35
C ALA A 372 -5.67 7.86 -17.65
N ASP A 373 -5.45 7.09 -16.59
CA ASP A 373 -5.47 5.64 -16.60
C ASP A 373 -6.34 5.15 -15.45
N PHE A 374 -7.25 4.19 -15.69
CA PHE A 374 -8.07 3.57 -14.63
C PHE A 374 -7.37 2.32 -14.08
N LYS A 375 -6.05 2.40 -13.97
CA LYS A 375 -5.14 1.36 -13.47
C LYS A 375 -3.83 2.00 -13.04
N VAL A 376 -3.38 1.72 -11.83
CA VAL A 376 -2.05 2.17 -11.37
C VAL A 376 -0.95 1.38 -12.08
N SER A 377 -0.03 2.11 -12.73
CA SER A 377 1.13 1.56 -13.43
C SER A 377 2.34 1.52 -12.50
N VAL A 378 2.83 0.32 -12.18
CA VAL A 378 4.09 0.15 -11.42
C VAL A 378 5.30 0.64 -12.23
N LEU A 379 5.22 0.58 -13.57
CA LEU A 379 6.25 1.18 -14.44
C LEU A 379 6.19 2.72 -14.41
N GLY A 380 4.99 3.28 -14.19
CA GLY A 380 4.77 4.71 -13.99
C GLY A 380 5.64 5.28 -12.87
N TRP A 381 5.66 4.59 -11.74
CA TRP A 381 6.49 4.93 -10.58
C TRP A 381 7.99 4.82 -10.81
N LEU A 382 8.42 4.01 -11.78
CA LEU A 382 9.83 3.88 -12.18
C LEU A 382 10.22 4.90 -13.26
N GLY A 383 9.38 5.93 -13.49
CA GLY A 383 9.65 7.04 -14.41
C GLY A 383 9.25 6.76 -15.86
N ALA A 384 8.40 5.76 -16.14
CA ALA A 384 7.77 5.61 -17.44
C ALA A 384 6.48 6.46 -17.52
N GLU A 385 6.18 7.04 -18.67
CA GLU A 385 4.87 7.67 -18.87
C GLU A 385 3.74 6.63 -18.76
N GLY A 386 2.59 7.05 -18.23
CA GLY A 386 1.37 6.25 -18.23
C GLY A 386 0.95 5.86 -19.65
N ALA A 387 0.08 4.87 -19.77
CA ALA A 387 -0.43 4.50 -21.10
C ALA A 387 -1.38 5.58 -21.64
N GLY A 388 -1.94 6.43 -20.76
CA GLY A 388 -2.92 7.46 -21.12
C GLY A 388 -4.15 6.86 -21.80
N SER A 389 -4.47 5.62 -21.43
CA SER A 389 -5.41 4.77 -22.17
C SER A 389 -6.85 5.28 -22.10
N ALA A 390 -7.17 6.09 -21.08
CA ALA A 390 -8.49 6.71 -20.91
C ALA A 390 -8.58 8.14 -21.48
N GLY A 391 -7.50 8.67 -22.08
CA GLY A 391 -7.46 9.99 -22.71
C GLY A 391 -6.97 11.11 -21.80
N ASP A 392 -7.21 12.35 -22.21
CA ASP A 392 -6.80 13.57 -21.50
C ASP A 392 -7.90 14.03 -20.51
N PRO A 393 -7.64 14.08 -19.19
CA PRO A 393 -8.58 14.56 -18.18
C PRO A 393 -9.15 15.96 -18.47
N VAL A 394 -8.39 16.84 -19.14
CA VAL A 394 -8.80 18.20 -19.49
C VAL A 394 -10.03 18.20 -20.40
N ASP A 395 -10.18 17.20 -21.27
CA ASP A 395 -11.36 17.06 -22.13
C ASP A 395 -12.62 16.69 -21.33
N ASP A 396 -12.46 15.88 -20.29
CA ASP A 396 -13.55 15.56 -19.36
C ASP A 396 -13.91 16.77 -18.47
N VAL A 397 -12.92 17.58 -18.05
CA VAL A 397 -13.17 18.82 -17.29
C VAL A 397 -14.01 19.81 -18.09
N LYS A 398 -13.80 19.93 -19.41
CA LYS A 398 -14.60 20.82 -20.28
C LYS A 398 -16.10 20.48 -20.31
N ALA A 399 -16.47 19.25 -19.97
CA ALA A 399 -17.87 18.81 -19.89
C ALA A 399 -18.53 19.12 -18.53
N ILE A 400 -17.76 19.58 -17.54
CA ILE A 400 -18.23 19.99 -16.22
C ILE A 400 -18.60 21.47 -16.25
N ASP A 401 -19.63 21.85 -15.49
CA ASP A 401 -19.91 23.28 -15.25
C ASP A 401 -18.67 23.91 -14.57
N PRO A 402 -17.99 24.86 -15.22
CA PRO A 402 -16.73 25.41 -14.71
C PRO A 402 -16.91 26.09 -13.35
N SER A 403 -18.12 26.55 -13.00
CA SER A 403 -18.40 27.12 -11.68
C SER A 403 -18.26 26.12 -10.53
N LEU A 404 -18.28 24.80 -10.81
CA LEU A 404 -18.05 23.74 -9.82
C LEU A 404 -16.57 23.37 -9.66
N VAL A 405 -15.73 23.70 -10.65
CA VAL A 405 -14.35 23.20 -10.73
C VAL A 405 -13.40 24.14 -9.97
N GLN A 406 -12.55 23.54 -9.13
CA GLN A 406 -11.36 24.16 -8.56
C GLN A 406 -10.15 23.31 -8.98
N CYS A 407 -9.13 23.93 -9.57
CA CYS A 407 -7.93 23.24 -10.01
C CYS A 407 -6.71 23.88 -9.33
N ILE A 408 -5.94 23.09 -8.58
CA ILE A 408 -4.84 23.56 -7.76
C ILE A 408 -3.54 22.94 -8.27
N TYR A 409 -2.52 23.76 -8.50
CA TYR A 409 -1.23 23.32 -9.04
C TYR A 409 -0.04 23.96 -8.32
N GLY A 410 1.07 23.22 -8.26
CA GLY A 410 2.36 23.71 -7.77
C GLY A 410 3.03 24.58 -8.83
N THR A 411 3.59 25.73 -8.45
CA THR A 411 4.23 26.64 -9.41
C THR A 411 5.53 26.10 -10.00
N GLU A 412 6.12 25.07 -9.38
CA GLU A 412 7.33 24.39 -9.86
C GLU A 412 7.02 23.18 -10.75
N GLU A 413 5.73 22.87 -10.99
CA GLU A 413 5.31 21.83 -11.91
C GLU A 413 5.16 22.37 -13.34
N GLU A 414 5.91 21.79 -14.28
CA GLU A 414 5.88 22.22 -15.68
C GLU A 414 4.76 21.54 -16.49
N ASP A 415 4.36 20.32 -16.11
CA ASP A 415 3.44 19.46 -16.87
C ASP A 415 2.01 19.38 -16.27
N ASP A 416 1.69 20.24 -15.29
CA ASP A 416 0.35 20.33 -14.72
C ASP A 416 -0.62 21.01 -15.71
N ALA A 417 -1.83 20.47 -15.83
CA ALA A 417 -2.86 20.89 -16.77
C ALA A 417 -3.80 22.00 -16.24
N CYS A 418 -3.84 22.26 -14.93
CA CYS A 418 -4.64 23.33 -14.32
C CYS A 418 -4.37 24.73 -14.90
N PRO A 419 -3.13 25.15 -15.21
CA PRO A 419 -2.85 26.42 -15.88
C PRO A 419 -3.66 26.65 -17.16
N GLU A 420 -4.00 25.61 -17.91
CA GLU A 420 -4.78 25.69 -19.15
C GLU A 420 -6.24 26.10 -18.89
N LEU A 421 -6.76 25.78 -17.71
CA LEU A 421 -8.15 26.02 -17.34
C LEU A 421 -8.44 27.47 -16.93
N LYS A 422 -7.44 28.37 -16.86
CA LYS A 422 -7.60 29.76 -16.39
C LYS A 422 -8.66 30.56 -17.17
N SER A 423 -8.89 30.21 -18.43
CA SER A 423 -9.88 30.89 -19.29
C SER A 423 -11.26 30.22 -19.32
N SER A 424 -11.42 29.07 -18.65
CA SER A 424 -12.65 28.26 -18.68
C SER A 424 -13.75 28.78 -17.73
N GLY A 425 -13.40 29.64 -16.77
CA GLY A 425 -14.28 30.04 -15.67
C GLY A 425 -14.13 29.17 -14.40
N ALA A 426 -13.26 28.16 -14.43
CA ALA A 426 -12.86 27.39 -13.25
C ALA A 426 -12.03 28.24 -12.26
N ASP A 427 -12.07 27.85 -10.98
CA ASP A 427 -11.25 28.44 -9.91
C ASP A 427 -9.84 27.82 -9.95
N VAL A 428 -8.93 28.44 -10.70
CA VAL A 428 -7.54 27.96 -10.85
C VAL A 428 -6.62 28.63 -9.84
N VAL A 429 -6.01 27.83 -8.97
CA VAL A 429 -5.22 28.28 -7.82
C VAL A 429 -3.77 27.80 -7.94
N ALA A 430 -2.83 28.73 -7.98
CA ALA A 430 -1.41 28.43 -7.91
C ALA A 430 -0.95 28.40 -6.44
N ILE A 431 -0.12 27.41 -6.09
CA ILE A 431 0.54 27.29 -4.79
C ILE A 431 2.05 27.18 -5.04
N GLU A 432 2.86 27.82 -4.19
CA GLU A 432 4.32 27.65 -4.23
C GLU A 432 4.70 26.18 -3.96
N GLY A 433 5.76 25.70 -4.60
CA GLY A 433 6.20 24.32 -4.51
C GLY A 433 5.92 23.45 -5.75
N GLY A 434 6.31 22.18 -5.64
CA GLY A 434 6.13 21.15 -6.68
C GLY A 434 4.88 20.28 -6.49
N HIS A 435 4.95 19.02 -6.94
CA HIS A 435 3.84 18.04 -6.94
C HIS A 435 3.20 17.77 -5.57
N HIS A 436 3.94 18.04 -4.50
CA HIS A 436 3.50 17.87 -3.11
C HIS A 436 3.16 19.20 -2.40
N PHE A 437 3.12 20.32 -3.13
CA PHE A 437 2.71 21.64 -2.61
C PHE A 437 3.48 22.10 -1.34
N ASP A 438 4.77 21.78 -1.25
CA ASP A 438 5.66 22.09 -0.11
C ASP A 438 5.12 21.65 1.26
N GLU A 439 4.28 20.61 1.30
CA GLU A 439 3.77 19.96 2.51
C GLU A 439 2.90 20.85 3.43
N ASP A 440 2.47 22.06 3.00
CA ASP A 440 1.50 22.89 3.73
C ASP A 440 0.05 22.46 3.46
N TYR A 441 -0.25 21.19 3.76
CA TYR A 441 -1.56 20.58 3.58
C TYR A 441 -2.70 21.28 4.35
N PRO A 442 -2.47 21.85 5.55
CA PRO A 442 -3.48 22.69 6.20
C PRO A 442 -3.84 23.94 5.39
N ALA A 443 -2.86 24.62 4.78
CA ALA A 443 -3.16 25.77 3.92
C ALA A 443 -3.79 25.37 2.59
N LEU A 444 -3.40 24.23 2.01
CA LEU A 444 -4.06 23.64 0.85
C LEU A 444 -5.55 23.39 1.15
N THR A 445 -5.84 22.69 2.25
CA THR A 445 -7.22 22.34 2.65
C THR A 445 -8.08 23.57 2.92
N ARG A 446 -7.51 24.64 3.50
CA ARG A 446 -8.23 25.91 3.67
C ARG A 446 -8.69 26.50 2.34
N ARG A 447 -7.86 26.45 1.29
CA ARG A 447 -8.25 26.93 -0.06
C ARG A 447 -9.40 26.11 -0.64
N VAL A 448 -9.42 24.81 -0.38
CA VAL A 448 -10.51 23.91 -0.78
C VAL A 448 -11.82 24.32 -0.09
N LEU A 449 -11.78 24.51 1.23
CA LEU A 449 -12.94 24.91 2.03
C LEU A 449 -13.46 26.31 1.67
N ASP A 450 -12.56 27.27 1.42
CA ASP A 450 -12.94 28.61 0.99
C ASP A 450 -13.69 28.59 -0.35
N GLY A 451 -13.24 27.73 -1.29
CA GLY A 451 -13.95 27.47 -2.54
C GLY A 451 -15.35 26.91 -2.29
N LEU A 452 -15.45 25.91 -1.42
CA LEU A 452 -16.69 25.23 -1.11
C LEU A 452 -17.71 26.20 -0.49
N ASP A 453 -17.27 26.98 0.50
CA ASP A 453 -18.12 27.90 1.25
C ASP A 453 -18.69 29.01 0.34
N ARG A 454 -17.91 29.51 -0.64
CA ARG A 454 -18.40 30.43 -1.68
C ARG A 454 -19.50 29.79 -2.53
N ARG A 455 -19.30 28.55 -2.99
CA ARG A 455 -20.26 27.83 -3.85
C ARG A 455 -21.54 27.45 -3.12
N LEU A 456 -21.44 27.05 -1.85
CA LEU A 456 -22.60 26.79 -0.99
C LEU A 456 -23.41 28.06 -0.73
N ALA A 457 -22.75 29.22 -0.59
CA ALA A 457 -23.44 30.50 -0.42
C ALA A 457 -24.19 30.93 -1.70
N ALA A 458 -23.61 30.69 -2.87
CA ALA A 458 -24.23 31.02 -4.16
C ALA A 458 -25.41 30.10 -4.54
N ALA A 459 -25.50 28.91 -3.95
CA ALA A 459 -26.56 27.93 -4.20
C ALA A 459 -27.81 28.09 -3.31
N LYS A 460 -27.79 29.02 -2.35
CA LYS A 460 -28.93 29.41 -1.51
C LYS A 460 -29.73 30.51 -2.19
#